data_AF-A0A182EXC5-F1
#
_entry.id   AF-A0A182EXC5-F1
#
_cell.length_a   1.000
_cell.length_b   1.000
_cell.length_c   1.000
_cell.angle_alpha   90.00
_cell.angle_beta   90.00
_cell.angle_gamma   90.00
#
_symmetry.space_group_name_H-M   'P 1'
#
loop_
_entity.id
_entity.type
_entity.pdbx_description
1 polymer ?
#
loop_
_entity_poly.entity_id
_entity_poly.type
_entity_poly.pdbx_seq_one_letter_code
_entity_poly.pdbx_strand_id
1 'polypeptide(L)'
;GMTDGVAMLTRAKENLIFTMSALSEVQRIALSHSKREFIEMCSFNGKECDIDADFKLHVDPEFGNCYTFNWDINNNHTSSKAGPMYG
;
A
#
# COMPACT_ATOMS: atom_id res chain seq x y z
N GLY A 1 -32.62 -20.63 -1.83
CA GLY A 1 -31.22 -20.59 -1.38
C GLY A 1 -30.42 -19.82 -2.41
N MET A 2 -29.48 -18.98 -2.00
CA MET A 2 -28.73 -18.10 -2.90
C MET A 2 -27.77 -18.93 -3.76
N THR A 3 -28.17 -19.25 -4.99
CA THR A 3 -27.40 -20.06 -5.96
C THR A 3 -26.61 -19.21 -6.96
N ASP A 4 -26.56 -17.89 -6.73
CA ASP A 4 -25.82 -16.94 -7.56
C ASP A 4 -24.39 -16.80 -7.02
N GLY A 5 -23.42 -17.30 -7.79
CA GLY A 5 -22.00 -17.24 -7.46
C GLY A 5 -21.48 -15.82 -7.26
N VAL A 6 -22.06 -14.84 -7.96
CA VAL A 6 -21.67 -13.43 -7.82
C VAL A 6 -22.10 -12.90 -6.45
N ALA A 7 -23.37 -13.14 -6.07
CA ALA A 7 -23.88 -12.74 -4.76
C ALA A 7 -23.13 -13.41 -3.60
N MET A 8 -22.74 -14.69 -3.76
CA MET A 8 -21.91 -15.39 -2.76
C MET A 8 -20.51 -14.78 -2.63
N LEU A 9 -19.85 -14.46 -3.74
CA LEU A 9 -18.53 -13.83 -3.73
C LEU A 9 -18.55 -12.44 -3.09
N THR A 10 -19.55 -11.62 -3.44
CA THR A 10 -19.72 -10.28 -2.86
C THR A 10 -19.87 -10.36 -1.35
N ARG A 11 -20.75 -11.23 -0.85
CA ARG A 11 -20.96 -11.42 0.58
C ARG A 11 -19.70 -11.94 1.30
N ALA A 12 -18.95 -12.83 0.66
CA ALA A 12 -17.68 -13.30 1.21
C ALA A 12 -16.66 -12.15 1.34
N LYS A 13 -16.55 -11.30 0.32
CA LYS A 13 -15.67 -10.12 0.32
C LYS A 13 -16.07 -9.12 1.42
N GLU A 14 -17.35 -8.80 1.53
CA GLU A 14 -17.87 -7.88 2.56
C GLU A 14 -17.58 -8.39 3.98
N ASN A 15 -17.78 -9.68 4.24
CA ASN A 15 -17.49 -10.28 5.54
C ASN A 15 -16.01 -10.20 5.90
N LEU A 16 -15.11 -10.36 4.93
CA LEU A 16 -13.67 -10.22 5.15
C LEU A 16 -13.32 -8.78 5.53
N ILE A 17 -13.79 -7.79 4.77
CA ILE A 17 -13.54 -6.37 5.05
C ILE A 17 -14.09 -5.98 6.43
N PHE A 18 -15.31 -6.43 6.77
CA PHE A 18 -15.90 -6.19 8.08
C PHE A 18 -15.03 -6.78 9.20
N THR A 19 -14.57 -8.02 9.03
CA THR A 19 -13.69 -8.70 10.01
C THR A 19 -12.36 -7.96 10.17
N MET A 20 -11.74 -7.51 9.07
CA MET A 20 -10.48 -6.77 9.12
C MET A 20 -10.64 -5.38 9.76
N SER A 21 -11.76 -4.70 9.50
CA SER A 21 -12.06 -3.40 10.10
C SER A 21 -12.24 -3.46 11.63
N ALA A 22 -12.64 -4.63 12.16
CA ALA A 22 -12.79 -4.85 13.60
C ALA A 22 -11.46 -5.07 14.36
N LEU A 23 -10.37 -5.34 13.64
CA LEU A 23 -9.03 -5.45 14.24
C LEU A 23 -8.46 -4.08 14.58
N SER A 24 -7.49 -4.02 15.50
CA SER A 24 -6.71 -2.79 15.71
C SER A 24 -5.80 -2.50 14.52
N GLU A 25 -5.41 -1.24 14.35
CA GLU A 25 -4.49 -0.85 13.28
C GLU A 25 -3.14 -1.60 13.38
N VAL A 26 -2.60 -1.76 14.59
CA VAL A 26 -1.35 -2.51 14.83
C VAL A 26 -1.47 -3.97 14.36
N GLN A 27 -2.61 -4.61 14.62
CA GLN A 27 -2.86 -5.98 14.14
C GLN A 27 -2.94 -6.03 12.62
N ARG A 28 -3.65 -5.08 11.99
CA ARG A 28 -3.72 -5.00 10.52
C ARG A 28 -2.35 -4.78 9.89
N ILE A 29 -1.50 -3.95 10.50
CA ILE A 29 -0.13 -3.69 10.05
C ILE A 29 0.70 -4.96 10.11
N ALA A 30 0.63 -5.69 11.23
CA ALA A 30 1.42 -6.90 11.45
C ALA A 30 0.98 -8.09 10.59
N LEU A 31 -0.28 -8.13 10.16
CA LEU A 31 -0.83 -9.17 9.28
C LEU A 31 -0.62 -8.88 7.79
N SER A 32 -0.26 -7.65 7.44
CA SER A 32 -0.03 -7.21 6.05
C SER A 32 1.45 -7.23 5.70
N HIS A 33 1.78 -7.11 4.41
CA HIS A 33 3.17 -7.06 3.96
C HIS A 33 3.92 -5.90 4.62
N SER A 34 5.15 -6.18 5.06
CA SER A 34 6.03 -5.16 5.62
C SER A 34 6.71 -4.36 4.51
N LYS A 35 7.23 -3.17 4.84
CA LYS A 35 7.73 -2.23 3.84
C LYS A 35 8.87 -2.80 3.00
N ARG A 36 9.87 -3.41 3.65
CA ARG A 36 11.04 -4.01 2.98
C ARG A 36 10.78 -5.38 2.37
N GLU A 37 9.65 -6.00 2.67
CA GLU A 37 9.19 -7.20 1.98
C GLU A 37 8.42 -6.85 0.70
N PHE A 38 7.70 -5.73 0.71
CA PHE A 38 6.90 -5.31 -0.44
C PHE A 38 7.72 -4.55 -1.49
N ILE A 39 8.63 -3.68 -1.04
CA ILE A 39 9.44 -2.82 -1.92
C ILE A 39 10.85 -3.40 -2.02
N GLU A 40 11.07 -4.22 -3.04
CA GLU A 40 12.38 -4.88 -3.27
C GLU A 40 13.44 -3.91 -3.81
N MET A 41 13.04 -2.99 -4.70
CA MET A 41 13.93 -1.99 -5.31
C MET A 41 13.17 -0.69 -5.58
N CYS A 42 13.81 0.46 -5.35
CA CYS A 42 13.28 1.77 -5.69
C CYS A 42 14.39 2.67 -6.23
N SER A 43 14.12 3.36 -7.33
CA SER A 43 14.96 4.44 -7.82
C SER A 43 14.12 5.61 -8.32
N PHE A 44 14.57 6.83 -8.04
CA PHE A 44 14.00 8.06 -8.57
C PHE A 44 15.12 9.00 -9.02
N ASN A 45 15.01 9.61 -10.21
CA ASN A 45 16.10 10.42 -10.80
C ASN A 45 17.47 9.68 -10.89
N GLY A 46 17.43 8.37 -11.13
CA GLY A 46 18.62 7.53 -11.20
C GLY A 46 19.36 7.36 -9.86
N LYS A 47 18.71 7.68 -8.74
CA LYS A 47 19.24 7.45 -7.38
C LYS A 47 18.34 6.46 -6.66
N GLU A 48 18.94 5.62 -5.83
CA GLU A 48 18.20 4.73 -4.94
C GLU A 48 17.38 5.54 -3.91
N CYS A 49 16.16 5.12 -3.65
CA CYS A 49 15.29 5.73 -2.64
C CYS A 49 15.64 5.20 -1.25
N ASP A 50 15.40 5.99 -0.21
CA ASP A 50 15.38 5.48 1.16
C ASP A 50 14.01 4.85 1.42
N ILE A 51 13.93 3.51 1.41
CA ILE A 51 12.67 2.80 1.62
C ILE A 51 12.03 3.21 2.97
N ASP A 52 12.81 3.41 4.02
CA ASP A 52 12.27 3.68 5.35
C ASP A 52 11.77 5.12 5.49
N ALA A 53 12.46 6.09 4.89
CA ALA A 53 12.12 7.51 4.99
C ALA A 53 11.17 8.02 3.90
N ASP A 54 11.35 7.58 2.65
CA ASP A 54 10.67 8.19 1.48
C ASP A 54 9.22 7.72 1.31
N PHE A 55 8.82 6.67 2.02
CA PHE A 55 7.50 6.05 1.94
C PHE A 55 6.72 6.15 3.25
N LYS A 56 5.49 6.63 3.18
CA LYS A 56 4.55 6.65 4.30
C LYS A 56 3.60 5.46 4.25
N LEU A 57 3.44 4.80 5.40
CA LEU A 57 2.44 3.75 5.58
C LEU A 57 1.02 4.35 5.62
N HIS A 58 0.12 3.78 4.83
CA HIS A 58 -1.31 3.97 4.86
C HIS A 58 -1.98 2.60 5.01
N VAL A 59 -2.73 2.39 6.09
CA VAL A 59 -3.37 1.10 6.35
C VAL A 59 -4.78 1.11 5.78
N ASP A 60 -5.01 0.31 4.73
CA ASP A 60 -6.29 0.17 4.08
C ASP A 60 -6.98 -1.15 4.50
N PRO A 61 -8.28 -1.13 4.83
CA PRO A 61 -8.99 -2.33 5.29
C PRO A 61 -9.28 -3.37 4.20
N GLU A 62 -9.18 -2.99 2.92
CA GLU A 62 -9.36 -3.89 1.77
C GLU A 62 -8.01 -4.34 1.20
N PHE A 63 -7.02 -3.45 1.14
CA PHE A 63 -5.73 -3.70 0.48
C PHE A 63 -4.55 -3.93 1.44
N GLY A 64 -4.71 -3.71 2.75
CA GLY A 64 -3.66 -3.87 3.75
C GLY A 64 -2.69 -2.68 3.79
N ASN A 65 -1.40 -2.94 3.99
CA ASN A 65 -0.38 -1.89 4.07
C ASN A 65 -0.08 -1.32 2.68
N CYS A 66 -0.44 -0.05 2.48
CA CYS A 66 -0.08 0.74 1.31
C CYS A 66 1.09 1.67 1.64
N TYR A 67 1.98 1.90 0.68
CA TYR A 67 3.18 2.74 0.87
C TYR A 67 3.21 3.87 -0.16
N THR A 68 3.12 5.11 0.31
CA THR A 68 3.07 6.30 -0.56
C THR A 68 4.42 6.98 -0.61
N PHE A 69 5.07 6.95 -1.78
CA PHE A 69 6.28 7.73 -2.06
C PHE A 69 5.96 9.23 -2.13
N ASN A 70 6.97 10.06 -1.84
CA ASN A 70 6.90 11.53 -1.98
C ASN A 70 5.71 12.16 -1.22
N TRP A 71 5.51 11.68 0.01
CA TRP A 71 4.40 12.10 0.87
C TRP A 71 4.71 13.39 1.65
N ASP A 72 6.00 13.69 1.87
CA ASP A 72 6.45 14.85 2.65
C ASP A 72 6.56 16.09 1.76
N ILE A 73 5.64 17.02 1.94
CA ILE A 73 5.58 18.28 1.20
C ILE A 73 6.82 19.17 1.43
N ASN A 74 7.53 19.01 2.55
CA ASN A 74 8.72 19.80 2.87
C ASN A 74 9.99 19.22 2.25
N ASN A 75 9.98 17.93 1.92
CA ASN A 75 11.08 17.21 1.29
C ASN A 75 10.60 16.55 -0.01
N ASN A 76 10.11 17.38 -0.93
CA ASN A 76 9.46 16.92 -2.15
C ASN A 76 10.48 16.43 -3.21
N HIS A 77 10.25 15.25 -3.75
CA HIS A 77 11.00 14.68 -4.86
C HIS A 77 10.42 15.14 -6.20
N THR A 78 11.21 15.87 -6.99
CA THR A 78 10.81 16.37 -8.31
C THR A 78 11.70 15.80 -9.41
N SER A 79 11.11 15.43 -10.55
CA SER A 79 11.87 14.91 -11.69
C SER A 79 12.76 15.99 -12.29
N SER A 80 14.02 15.64 -12.54
CA SER A 80 15.00 16.57 -13.14
C SER A 80 14.71 16.87 -14.60
N LYS A 81 14.13 15.92 -15.33
CA LYS A 81 13.67 16.05 -16.72
C LYS A 81 12.63 14.96 -17.03
N ALA A 82 11.98 15.06 -18.19
CA ALA A 82 11.13 14.00 -18.69
C ALA A 82 11.95 12.80 -19.17
N GLY A 83 11.48 11.59 -18.87
CA GLY A 83 12.04 10.33 -19.36
C GLY A 83 12.01 9.23 -18.29
N PRO A 84 12.04 7.95 -18.71
CA PRO A 84 11.84 6.82 -17.80
C PRO A 84 12.93 6.66 -16.73
N MET A 85 14.13 7.20 -16.97
CA MET A 85 15.23 7.17 -16.00
C MET A 85 15.13 8.26 -14.91
N TYR A 86 14.18 9.18 -15.05
CA TYR A 86 14.03 10.36 -14.17
C TYR A 86 12.69 10.40 -13.42
N GLY A 87 11.86 9.37 -13.62
CA GLY A 87 10.73 9.05 -12.76
C GLY A 87 11.12 8.00 -11.73
#